data_AF-A0A067EL86-F1
#
_entry.id   AF-A0A067EL86-F1
#
_cell.length_a   1.000
_cell.length_b   1.000
_cell.length_c   1.000
_cell.angle_alpha   90.00
_cell.angle_beta   90.00
_cell.angle_gamma   90.00
#
_symmetry.space_group_name_H-M   'P 1'
#
loop_
_entity.id
_entity.type
_entity.pdbx_description
1 polymer ?
#
loop_
_entity_poly.entity_id
_entity_poly.type
_entity_poly.pdbx_seq_one_letter_code
_entity_poly.pdbx_strand_id
1 'polypeptide(L)'
;MSNAVRRRHVNITNKIGKNVLVHCRSKNDDLHEHLLRNDQTNSFSFKNNIFRTTLFFCRFTWDDKLHCFNIYDAHRDACTN
;
A
#
# COMPACT_ATOMS: atom_id res chain seq x y z
N MET A 1 -25.03 18.20 0.35
CA MET A 1 -23.59 18.47 0.17
C MET A 1 -22.91 17.17 -0.25
N SER A 2 -22.31 17.12 -1.43
CA SER A 2 -21.64 15.91 -1.94
C SER A 2 -20.44 15.61 -1.05
N ASN A 3 -20.55 14.59 -0.18
CA ASN A 3 -19.39 14.03 0.52
C ASN A 3 -18.57 13.24 -0.50
N ALA A 4 -17.82 13.95 -1.33
CA ALA A 4 -16.85 13.33 -2.23
C ALA A 4 -15.75 12.69 -1.38
N VAL A 5 -15.90 11.39 -1.09
CA VAL A 5 -14.88 10.63 -0.36
C VAL A 5 -13.61 10.61 -1.21
N ARG A 6 -12.57 11.32 -0.78
CA ARG A 6 -11.29 11.42 -1.48
C ARG A 6 -10.65 10.04 -1.59
N ARG A 7 -10.54 9.54 -2.81
CA ARG A 7 -9.86 8.27 -3.10
C ARG A 7 -8.34 8.49 -3.00
N ARG A 8 -7.65 7.55 -2.35
CA ARG A 8 -6.19 7.49 -2.27
C ARG A 8 -5.70 6.45 -3.26
N HIS A 9 -4.55 6.74 -3.87
CA HIS A 9 -3.91 5.87 -4.85
C HIS A 9 -2.49 5.60 -4.35
N VAL A 10 -2.12 4.32 -4.32
CA VAL A 10 -0.79 3.86 -3.93
C VAL A 10 -0.18 3.16 -5.13
N ASN A 11 1.04 3.55 -5.48
CA ASN A 11 1.84 2.93 -6.52
C ASN A 11 3.10 2.34 -5.88
N ILE A 12 3.37 1.08 -6.18
CA ILE A 12 4.53 0.34 -5.70
C ILE A 12 5.32 -0.07 -6.94
N THR A 13 6.45 0.60 -7.18
CA THR A 13 7.34 0.30 -8.32
C THR A 13 8.59 -0.39 -7.82
N ASN A 14 8.92 -1.55 -8.40
CA ASN A 14 10.14 -2.26 -8.08
C ASN A 14 11.33 -1.71 -8.90
N LYS A 15 12.35 -1.18 -8.21
CA LYS A 15 13.60 -0.68 -8.80
C LYS A 15 14.85 -1.39 -8.27
N ILE A 16 14.68 -2.55 -7.64
CA ILE A 16 15.77 -3.27 -6.93
C ILE A 16 16.63 -4.12 -7.89
N GLY A 17 16.23 -4.29 -9.16
CA GLY A 17 16.95 -5.13 -10.12
C GLY A 17 16.66 -6.63 -9.97
N LYS A 18 15.72 -7.02 -9.11
CA LYS A 18 15.34 -8.41 -8.80
C LYS A 18 13.84 -8.56 -8.75
N ASN A 19 13.33 -9.80 -8.72
CA ASN A 19 11.92 -10.04 -8.45
C ASN A 19 11.63 -9.82 -6.96
N VAL A 20 10.61 -9.03 -6.67
CA VAL A 20 10.17 -8.72 -5.31
C VAL A 20 8.76 -9.25 -5.13
N LEU A 21 8.57 -10.11 -4.14
CA LEU A 21 7.25 -10.55 -3.73
C LEU A 21 6.65 -9.49 -2.81
N VAL A 22 5.51 -8.93 -3.20
CA VAL A 22 4.81 -7.88 -2.45
C VAL A 22 3.52 -8.44 -1.90
N HIS A 23 3.40 -8.47 -0.58
CA HIS A 23 2.18 -8.88 0.11
C HIS A 23 1.65 -7.71 0.95
N CYS A 24 0.58 -7.07 0.48
CA CYS A 24 -0.03 -5.95 1.18
C CYS A 24 -1.24 -6.40 2.01
N ARG A 25 -1.43 -5.84 3.19
CA ARG A 25 -2.61 -6.06 4.02
C ARG A 25 -3.05 -4.77 4.67
N SER A 26 -4.35 -4.66 4.91
CA SER A 26 -4.95 -3.69 5.81
C SER A 26 -5.44 -4.42 7.06
N LYS A 27 -5.84 -3.68 8.09
CA LYS A 27 -6.48 -4.29 9.28
C LYS A 27 -7.77 -5.06 8.91
N ASN A 28 -8.44 -4.64 7.83
CA ASN A 28 -9.76 -5.14 7.45
C ASN A 28 -9.80 -5.79 6.04
N ASP A 29 -8.77 -5.59 5.21
CA ASP A 29 -8.74 -6.04 3.82
C ASP A 29 -7.40 -6.74 3.53
N ASP A 30 -7.45 -7.99 3.09
CA ASP A 30 -6.29 -8.64 2.49
C ASP A 30 -6.15 -8.14 1.05
N LEU A 31 -5.09 -7.39 0.77
CA LEU A 31 -4.68 -7.13 -0.59
C LEU A 31 -3.88 -8.37 -1.05
N HIS A 32 -4.13 -8.81 -2.28
CA HIS A 32 -3.54 -10.03 -2.80
C HIS A 32 -2.01 -9.91 -2.89
N GLU A 33 -1.34 -11.06 -2.94
CA GLU A 33 0.10 -11.12 -3.16
C GLU A 33 0.43 -10.87 -4.64
N HIS A 34 1.48 -10.10 -4.91
CA HIS A 34 1.92 -9.77 -6.26
C HIS A 34 3.44 -9.93 -6.39
N LEU A 35 3.90 -10.73 -7.35
CA LEU A 35 5.30 -10.76 -7.75
C LEU A 35 5.59 -9.61 -8.71
N LEU A 36 6.40 -8.64 -8.28
CA LEU A 36 6.87 -7.54 -9.11
C LEU A 36 8.24 -7.87 -9.69
N ARG A 37 8.32 -8.00 -11.02
CA ARG A 37 9.61 -8.00 -11.73
C ARG A 37 10.26 -6.62 -11.69
N ASN A 38 11.53 -6.55 -12.07
CA ASN A 38 12.20 -5.26 -12.18
C ASN A 38 11.41 -4.30 -13.08
N ASP A 39 11.32 -3.04 -12.66
CA ASP A 39 10.57 -1.96 -13.31
C ASP A 39 9.05 -2.11 -13.36
N GLN A 40 8.49 -3.21 -12.84
CA GLN A 40 7.03 -3.35 -12.74
C GLN A 40 6.46 -2.52 -11.60
N THR A 41 5.22 -2.07 -11.82
CA THR A 41 4.44 -1.31 -10.84
C THR A 41 3.14 -2.04 -10.54
N ASN A 42 2.87 -2.26 -9.25
CA ASN A 42 1.53 -2.62 -8.78
C ASN A 42 0.86 -1.37 -8.19
N SER A 43 -0.44 -1.24 -8.37
CA SER A 43 -1.18 -0.12 -7.80
C SER A 43 -2.53 -0.56 -7.26
N PHE A 44 -2.98 0.14 -6.22
CA PHE A 44 -4.31 -0.02 -5.68
C PHE A 44 -4.85 1.31 -5.21
N SER A 45 -6.18 1.39 -5.10
CA SER A 45 -6.86 2.60 -4.65
C SER A 45 -7.94 2.25 -3.64
N PHE A 46 -8.12 3.12 -2.66
CA PHE A 46 -9.05 2.91 -1.57
C PHE A 46 -9.61 4.24 -1.08
N LYS A 47 -10.61 4.16 -0.20
CA LYS A 47 -11.19 5.29 0.52
C LYS A 47 -10.90 5.08 1.99
N ASN A 48 -10.56 6.15 2.71
CA ASN A 48 -10.43 6.05 4.16
C ASN A 48 -11.79 5.66 4.76
N ASN A 49 -11.74 4.88 5.84
CA ASN A 49 -12.93 4.64 6.64
C ASN A 49 -13.39 5.94 7.31
N ILE A 50 -14.67 5.98 7.72
CA ILE A 50 -15.27 7.18 8.31
C ILE A 50 -14.52 7.63 9.59
N PHE A 51 -13.95 6.67 10.31
CA PHE A 51 -13.19 6.91 11.55
C PHE A 51 -11.72 7.30 11.33
N ARG A 52 -11.25 7.43 10.08
CA ARG A 52 -9.86 7.77 9.70
C ARG A 52 -8.78 6.87 10.36
N THR A 53 -9.07 5.59 10.53
CA THR A 53 -8.13 4.59 11.11
C THR A 53 -7.57 3.63 10.06
N THR A 54 -7.68 3.97 8.77
CA THR A 54 -7.19 3.14 7.67
C THR A 54 -5.66 3.01 7.72
N LEU A 55 -5.18 1.78 7.77
CA LEU A 55 -3.76 1.41 7.79
C LEU A 55 -3.51 0.32 6.77
N PHE A 56 -2.54 0.53 5.87
CA PHE A 56 -2.03 -0.48 4.96
C PHE A 56 -0.54 -0.69 5.20
N PHE A 57 -0.17 -1.95 5.39
CA PHE A 57 1.22 -2.37 5.51
C PHE A 57 1.53 -3.41 4.44
N CYS A 58 2.73 -3.35 3.87
CA CYS A 58 3.18 -4.29 2.86
C CYS A 58 4.48 -4.96 3.31
N ARG A 59 4.55 -6.25 3.02
CA ARG A 59 5.76 -7.07 3.14
C ARG A 59 6.40 -7.18 1.76
N PHE A 60 7.71 -7.00 1.72
CA PHE A 60 8.53 -7.07 0.53
C PHE A 60 9.59 -8.13 0.74
N THR A 61 9.60 -9.16 -0.09
CA THR A 61 10.54 -10.28 0.03
C THR A 61 11.37 -10.44 -1.24
N TRP A 62 12.68 -10.48 -1.09
CA TRP A 62 13.63 -10.80 -2.17
C TRP A 62 14.93 -11.37 -1.56
N ASP A 63 15.56 -12.37 -2.21
CA ASP A 63 16.79 -13.04 -1.72
C ASP A 63 16.79 -13.36 -0.22
N ASP A 64 15.72 -13.98 0.29
CA ASP A 64 15.54 -14.30 1.72
C ASP A 64 15.51 -13.09 2.68
N LYS A 65 15.51 -11.86 2.15
CA LYS A 65 15.29 -10.63 2.93
C LYS A 65 13.80 -10.32 2.98
N LEU A 66 13.33 -9.97 4.17
CA LEU A 66 11.97 -9.52 4.42
C LEU A 66 12.00 -8.09 4.96
N HIS A 67 11.29 -7.19 4.28
CA HIS A 67 11.09 -5.82 4.75
C HIS A 67 9.60 -5.51 4.87
N CYS A 68 9.21 -4.88 5.98
CA CYS A 68 7.82 -4.53 6.26
C CYS A 68 7.69 -3.02 6.42
N PHE A 69 6.72 -2.41 5.72
CA PHE A 69 6.48 -0.97 5.81
C PHE A 69 4.99 -0.65 5.92
N ASN A 70 4.66 0.36 6.73
CA ASN A 70 3.34 1.00 6.70
C ASN A 70 3.28 1.96 5.51
N ILE A 71 2.83 1.45 4.36
CA ILE A 71 2.75 2.19 3.09
C ILE A 71 1.69 3.28 3.16
N TYR A 72 0.64 3.09 3.97
CA TYR A 72 -0.33 4.15 4.25
C TYR A 72 -0.81 4.10 5.70
N ASP A 73 -0.83 5.25 6.36
CA ASP A 73 -1.42 5.43 7.68
C ASP A 73 -2.30 6.68 7.65
N ALA A 74 -3.60 6.53 7.91
CA ALA A 74 -4.56 7.62 7.81
C ALA A 74 -4.31 8.78 8.78
N HIS A 75 -3.60 8.56 9.90
CA HIS A 75 -3.20 9.62 10.83
C HIS A 75 -1.96 10.36 10.33
N ARG A 76 -0.93 9.62 9.90
CA ARG A 76 0.32 10.20 9.36
C ARG A 76 0.10 10.91 8.02
N ASP A 77 -0.67 10.30 7.14
CA ASP A 77 -0.91 10.74 5.75
C ASP A 77 -2.23 11.52 5.62
N ALA A 78 -2.78 11.98 6.75
CA ALA A 78 -3.86 12.95 6.74
C ALA A 78 -3.38 14.23 6.04
N CYS A 79 -4.22 14.78 5.15
CA CYS A 79 -3.97 16.13 4.65
C CYS A 79 -4.47 17.11 5.70
N THR A 80 -3.69 17.34 6.75
CA THR A 80 -3.84 18.49 7.65
C THR A 80 -2.90 19.57 7.15
N ASN A 81 -3.46 20.71 6.72
CA ASN A 81 -2.69 21.93 6.49
C ASN A 81 -2.17 22.48 7.81
#